data_AF-A0A420M605-F1
#
_entry.id   AF-A0A420M605-F1
#
_cell.length_a   1.000
_cell.length_b   1.000
_cell.length_c   1.000
_cell.angle_alpha   90.00
_cell.angle_beta   90.00
_cell.angle_gamma   90.00
#
_symmetry.space_group_name_H-M   'P 1'
#
loop_
_entity.id
_entity.type
_entity.pdbx_description
1 polymer ?
#
loop_
_entity_poly.entity_id
_entity_poly.type
_entity_poly.pdbx_seq_one_letter_code
_entity_poly.pdbx_strand_id
1 'polypeptide(L)'
;MKRPFESTQTDYTAATGRSETTPWLQHTRWAELFRNRSLEIIAATAKLPASQWSRKYLLGQWQGLDFWSSAEIEAQLQAILRGLDLMFDRTRATLDRTPYISRCWLNTYAKDAFWPHGFRVIPSFKKYLAIWKRFICFVFRALQYPSRQRKEVYNLRLGSNEIKMMQHILYLVGQLQLGEDGNVSDSSDSEGDESYGQDWHDECEIPSDLENSDTDQDFDTSTDEDEEVGRDQTSDSKGSDFSLPNGNWLRLSEALFQLSMMFWTYQDPAGNMSSSTIIYFTAVMGIRQQSLAFHSAHNSTSELAGLIWIGRLLFLEYALPVYSYSTLVYEWPRRDHYPSQPDRLDAIRKKYLIRGCYTPFGEIIELKAFAKSIVKREGIPGNLSWDPDGKSFIIGHDI
;
A
#
# COMPACT_ATOMS: atom_id res chain seq x y z
N MET A 1 -47.95 35.75 -47.03
CA MET A 1 -48.16 34.41 -46.44
C MET A 1 -47.02 33.49 -46.86
N LYS A 2 -46.07 33.22 -45.96
CA LYS A 2 -45.30 31.97 -45.83
C LYS A 2 -44.58 32.03 -44.47
N ARG A 3 -44.65 30.90 -43.76
CA ARG A 3 -44.46 30.71 -42.31
C ARG A 3 -42.99 30.80 -41.87
N PRO A 4 -42.72 31.07 -40.57
CA PRO A 4 -41.37 31.05 -40.00
C PRO A 4 -40.91 29.59 -39.80
N PHE A 5 -39.60 29.33 -39.95
CA PHE A 5 -39.01 28.04 -39.60
C PHE A 5 -38.23 28.15 -38.29
N GLU A 6 -38.51 27.17 -37.44
CA GLU A 6 -38.19 27.05 -36.03
C GLU A 6 -36.71 26.79 -35.75
N SER A 7 -36.30 27.27 -34.58
CA SER A 7 -35.06 27.01 -33.87
C SER A 7 -34.77 25.52 -33.75
N THR A 8 -33.67 25.06 -34.33
CA THR A 8 -33.14 23.71 -34.08
C THR A 8 -32.11 23.77 -32.95
N GLN A 9 -32.59 23.33 -31.79
CA GLN A 9 -31.85 22.90 -30.63
C GLN A 9 -30.75 21.91 -31.05
N THR A 10 -29.48 22.32 -30.96
CA THR A 10 -28.35 21.39 -31.10
C THR A 10 -28.31 20.50 -29.86
N ASP A 11 -28.76 19.26 -30.06
CA ASP A 11 -28.56 18.15 -29.15
C ASP A 11 -27.07 18.00 -28.79
N TYR A 12 -26.79 18.18 -27.50
CA TYR A 12 -25.55 17.72 -26.88
C TYR A 12 -25.58 16.19 -26.86
N THR A 13 -25.18 15.57 -27.97
CA THR A 13 -24.89 14.15 -28.00
C THR A 13 -23.65 13.90 -27.16
N ALA A 14 -23.86 13.13 -26.10
CA ALA A 14 -22.88 12.72 -25.12
C ALA A 14 -21.62 12.15 -25.78
N ALA A 15 -20.46 12.69 -25.40
CA ALA A 15 -19.16 12.11 -25.66
C ALA A 15 -18.95 10.85 -24.79
N THR A 16 -19.74 9.81 -25.02
CA THR A 16 -19.52 8.47 -24.47
C THR A 16 -18.57 7.71 -25.40
N GLY A 17 -17.29 7.65 -25.02
CA GLY A 17 -16.32 6.77 -25.69
C GLY A 17 -14.93 7.39 -25.88
N ARG A 18 -14.28 7.89 -24.82
CA ARG A 18 -12.82 7.99 -24.87
C ARG A 18 -12.26 6.57 -24.75
N SER A 19 -11.90 6.02 -25.90
CA SER A 19 -11.09 4.81 -26.04
C SER A 19 -9.92 4.83 -25.05
N GLU A 20 -9.73 3.74 -24.31
CA GLU A 20 -8.61 3.57 -23.37
C GLU A 20 -7.29 3.58 -24.17
N THR A 21 -6.59 4.71 -24.16
CA THR A 21 -5.53 4.99 -25.15
C THR A 21 -4.17 4.39 -24.82
N THR A 22 -3.88 4.01 -23.57
CA THR A 22 -2.54 3.52 -23.18
C THR A 22 -2.52 2.01 -22.92
N PRO A 23 -1.44 1.30 -23.29
CA PRO A 23 -1.27 -0.13 -22.96
C PRO A 23 -1.40 -0.42 -21.46
N TRP A 24 -1.02 0.55 -20.61
CA TRP A 24 -1.20 0.48 -19.16
C TRP A 24 -2.68 0.37 -18.77
N LEU A 25 -3.53 1.29 -19.24
CA LEU A 25 -4.95 1.31 -18.87
C LEU A 25 -5.71 0.11 -19.47
N GLN A 26 -5.31 -0.36 -20.65
CA GLN A 26 -5.88 -1.57 -21.25
C GLN A 26 -5.55 -2.83 -20.44
N HIS A 27 -4.33 -2.94 -19.91
CA HIS A 27 -3.94 -4.06 -19.07
C HIS A 27 -4.63 -4.02 -17.70
N THR A 28 -4.66 -2.85 -17.05
CA THR A 28 -5.22 -2.72 -15.70
C THR A 28 -6.74 -2.68 -15.67
N ARG A 29 -7.38 -2.29 -16.78
CA ARG A 29 -8.84 -2.16 -16.91
C ARG A 29 -9.47 -1.30 -15.83
N TRP A 30 -8.74 -0.32 -15.30
CA TRP A 30 -9.22 0.53 -14.22
C TRP A 30 -10.49 1.31 -14.59
N ALA A 31 -10.58 1.77 -15.84
CA ALA A 31 -11.78 2.45 -16.32
C ALA A 31 -13.03 1.53 -16.33
N GLU A 32 -12.86 0.23 -16.59
CA GLU A 32 -13.94 -0.75 -16.45
C GLU A 32 -14.26 -1.04 -14.98
N LEU A 33 -13.22 -1.20 -14.15
CA LEU A 33 -13.34 -1.50 -12.73
C LEU A 33 -14.13 -0.42 -11.98
N PHE A 34 -13.88 0.85 -12.32
CA PHE A 34 -14.52 2.02 -11.70
C PHE A 34 -15.71 2.57 -12.51
N ARG A 35 -16.17 1.84 -13.53
CA ARG A 35 -17.30 2.27 -14.37
C ARG A 35 -18.54 2.52 -13.50
N ASN A 36 -19.17 3.67 -13.70
CA ASN A 36 -20.33 4.12 -12.93
C ASN A 36 -20.06 4.17 -11.42
N ARG A 37 -18.91 4.71 -10.99
CA ARG A 37 -18.53 4.90 -9.58
C ARG A 37 -17.87 6.27 -9.40
N SER A 38 -17.95 6.82 -8.18
CA SER A 38 -17.30 8.10 -7.86
C SER A 38 -15.84 7.86 -7.52
N LEU A 39 -14.95 8.26 -8.43
CA LEU A 39 -13.51 8.28 -8.20
C LEU A 39 -13.14 9.21 -7.04
N GLU A 40 -13.89 10.29 -6.85
CA GLU A 40 -13.73 11.24 -5.76
C GLU A 40 -13.87 10.53 -4.40
N ILE A 41 -14.97 9.81 -4.19
CA ILE A 41 -15.22 9.06 -2.93
C ILE A 41 -14.14 8.02 -2.72
N ILE A 42 -13.82 7.24 -3.76
CA ILE A 42 -12.86 6.14 -3.67
C ILE A 42 -11.47 6.66 -3.30
N ALA A 43 -10.99 7.71 -3.98
CA ALA A 43 -9.70 8.33 -3.68
C ALA A 43 -9.67 8.99 -2.29
N ALA A 44 -10.73 9.74 -1.93
CA ALA A 44 -10.85 10.37 -0.62
C ALA A 44 -10.85 9.37 0.53
N THR A 45 -11.44 8.19 0.33
CA THR A 45 -11.55 7.15 1.36
C THR A 45 -10.18 6.58 1.77
N ALA A 46 -9.17 6.67 0.89
CA ALA A 46 -7.81 6.25 1.17
C ALA A 46 -6.94 7.32 1.88
N LYS A 47 -7.41 8.58 2.03
CA LYS A 47 -6.60 9.65 2.65
C LYS A 47 -6.25 9.36 4.11
N LEU A 48 -5.11 9.81 4.59
CA LEU A 48 -4.81 9.72 6.02
C LEU A 48 -5.72 10.69 6.81
N PRO A 49 -6.15 10.30 8.03
CA PRO A 49 -6.90 11.19 8.91
C PRO A 49 -6.06 12.42 9.25
N ALA A 50 -6.66 13.61 9.15
CA ALA A 50 -5.98 14.86 9.52
C ALA A 50 -5.75 14.93 11.04
N SER A 51 -4.66 15.58 11.45
CA SER A 51 -4.31 15.78 12.88
C SER A 51 -5.30 16.70 13.61
N GLN A 52 -5.98 17.61 12.89
CA GLN A 52 -6.88 18.60 13.50
C GLN A 52 -8.32 18.06 13.66
N TRP A 53 -8.62 17.54 14.84
CA TRP A 53 -9.94 17.09 15.28
C TRP A 53 -10.98 18.21 15.29
N SER A 54 -12.12 17.99 14.61
CA SER A 54 -13.46 18.50 15.00
C SER A 54 -14.51 18.35 13.90
N ARG A 55 -14.14 17.99 12.67
CA ARG A 55 -15.09 17.93 11.54
C ARG A 55 -15.22 16.54 10.97
N LYS A 56 -16.46 16.18 10.62
CA LYS A 56 -16.75 15.04 9.76
C LYS A 56 -15.96 15.24 8.45
N TYR A 57 -15.29 14.20 7.98
CA TYR A 57 -14.51 14.24 6.76
C TYR A 57 -15.41 13.92 5.56
N LEU A 58 -15.56 14.87 4.63
CA LEU A 58 -16.32 14.66 3.40
C LEU A 58 -15.51 13.77 2.45
N LEU A 59 -16.09 12.63 2.09
CA LEU A 59 -15.52 11.73 1.09
C LEU A 59 -15.92 12.16 -0.33
N GLY A 60 -17.09 12.76 -0.49
CA GLY A 60 -17.62 13.23 -1.77
C GLY A 60 -19.11 12.97 -1.89
N GLN A 61 -19.65 13.13 -3.09
CA GLN A 61 -21.08 12.98 -3.35
C GLN A 61 -21.38 11.79 -4.27
N TRP A 62 -22.42 11.02 -3.94
CA TRP A 62 -22.91 9.89 -4.74
C TRP A 62 -24.42 9.96 -4.90
N GLN A 63 -24.90 10.06 -6.14
CA GLN A 63 -26.34 10.15 -6.44
C GLN A 63 -27.07 11.27 -5.65
N GLY A 64 -26.39 12.39 -5.42
CA GLY A 64 -26.93 13.52 -4.65
C GLY A 64 -26.81 13.37 -3.12
N LEU A 65 -26.31 12.23 -2.62
CA LEU A 65 -26.07 12.00 -1.19
C LEU A 65 -24.59 12.20 -0.85
N ASP A 66 -24.34 12.96 0.21
CA ASP A 66 -22.99 13.18 0.70
C ASP A 66 -22.51 11.99 1.53
N PHE A 67 -21.30 11.51 1.22
CA PHE A 67 -20.62 10.46 1.95
C PHE A 67 -19.64 11.08 2.94
N TRP A 68 -19.77 10.75 4.21
CA TRP A 68 -18.95 11.29 5.29
C TRP A 68 -18.30 10.18 6.09
N SER A 69 -17.08 10.44 6.57
CA SER A 69 -16.49 9.74 7.70
C SER A 69 -16.68 10.59 8.96
N SER A 70 -17.24 10.00 10.02
CA SER A 70 -17.55 10.74 11.24
C SER A 70 -16.28 11.07 12.04
N ALA A 71 -16.35 12.09 12.91
CA ALA A 71 -15.22 12.45 13.77
C ALA A 71 -14.79 11.30 14.71
N GLU A 72 -15.76 10.48 15.14
CA GLU A 72 -15.49 9.28 15.93
C GLU A 72 -14.65 8.27 15.14
N ILE A 73 -15.01 8.02 13.88
CA ILE A 73 -14.26 7.08 13.06
C ILE A 73 -12.88 7.63 12.70
N GLU A 74 -12.74 8.92 12.42
CA GLU A 74 -11.42 9.52 12.22
C GLU A 74 -10.54 9.41 13.48
N ALA A 75 -11.12 9.56 14.69
CA ALA A 75 -10.39 9.32 15.94
C ALA A 75 -10.00 7.85 16.13
N GLN A 76 -10.87 6.91 15.77
CA GLN A 76 -10.55 5.48 15.78
C GLN A 76 -9.42 5.14 14.79
N LEU A 77 -9.45 5.75 13.59
CA LEU A 77 -8.38 5.59 12.60
C LEU A 77 -7.04 6.08 13.14
N GLN A 78 -6.98 7.22 13.84
CA GLN A 78 -5.72 7.68 14.45
C GLN A 78 -5.14 6.66 15.43
N ALA A 79 -5.98 6.05 16.29
CA ALA A 79 -5.54 4.99 17.20
C ALA A 79 -5.07 3.74 16.44
N ILE A 80 -5.77 3.36 15.37
CA ILE A 80 -5.36 2.26 14.47
C ILE A 80 -3.99 2.56 13.84
N LEU A 81 -3.78 3.78 13.34
CA LEU A 81 -2.51 4.18 12.72
C LEU A 81 -1.35 4.14 13.71
N ARG A 82 -1.56 4.55 14.95
CA ARG A 82 -0.57 4.38 16.03
C ARG A 82 -0.31 2.90 16.33
N GLY A 83 -1.35 2.07 16.33
CA GLY A 83 -1.21 0.62 16.44
C GLY A 83 -0.40 -0.01 15.30
N LEU A 84 -0.55 0.52 14.07
CA LEU A 84 0.26 0.10 12.93
C LEU A 84 1.73 0.49 13.11
N ASP A 85 2.02 1.67 13.67
CA ASP A 85 3.41 2.07 13.94
C ASP A 85 4.09 1.06 14.89
N LEU A 86 3.42 0.69 15.98
CA LEU A 86 3.91 -0.35 16.90
C LEU A 86 4.09 -1.72 16.22
N MET A 87 3.14 -2.09 15.35
CA MET A 87 3.24 -3.32 14.55
C MET A 87 4.47 -3.29 13.63
N PHE A 88 4.73 -2.17 12.95
CA PHE A 88 5.87 -2.06 12.05
C PHE A 88 7.20 -1.96 12.79
N ASP A 89 7.25 -1.32 13.96
CA ASP A 89 8.43 -1.33 14.83
C ASP A 89 8.85 -2.76 15.18
N ARG A 90 7.87 -3.62 15.53
CA ARG A 90 8.09 -5.06 15.74
C ARG A 90 8.66 -5.74 14.49
N THR A 91 8.06 -5.50 13.31
CA THR A 91 8.54 -6.12 12.07
C THR A 91 9.95 -5.68 11.68
N ARG A 92 10.32 -4.42 11.95
CA ARG A 92 11.68 -3.92 11.76
C ARG A 92 12.66 -4.58 12.71
N ALA A 93 12.28 -4.75 13.98
CA ALA A 93 13.09 -5.47 14.95
C ALA A 93 13.34 -6.93 14.54
N THR A 94 12.39 -7.57 13.85
CA THR A 94 12.60 -8.88 13.23
C THR A 94 13.56 -8.82 12.04
N LEU A 95 13.43 -7.82 11.16
CA LEU A 95 14.35 -7.62 10.05
C LEU A 95 15.80 -7.43 10.53
N ASP A 96 16.01 -6.58 11.52
CA ASP A 96 17.33 -6.29 12.10
C ASP A 96 17.99 -7.55 12.69
N ARG A 97 17.18 -8.47 13.21
CA ARG A 97 17.63 -9.73 13.82
C ARG A 97 17.60 -10.92 12.84
N THR A 98 17.42 -10.66 11.54
CA THR A 98 17.37 -11.70 10.49
C THR A 98 18.73 -11.85 9.79
N PRO A 99 19.29 -13.07 9.71
CA PRO A 99 20.56 -13.32 9.04
C PRO A 99 20.58 -12.89 7.57
N TYR A 100 21.75 -12.50 7.06
CA TYR A 100 21.93 -12.00 5.69
C TYR A 100 21.37 -12.94 4.61
N ILE A 101 21.67 -14.24 4.70
CA ILE A 101 21.21 -15.23 3.72
C ILE A 101 19.67 -15.33 3.68
N SER A 102 19.02 -15.28 4.84
CA SER A 102 17.56 -15.24 4.93
C SER A 102 16.99 -13.98 4.28
N ARG A 103 17.64 -12.82 4.47
CA ARG A 103 17.25 -11.56 3.82
C ARG A 103 17.44 -11.60 2.30
N CYS A 104 18.44 -12.33 1.80
CA CYS A 104 18.65 -12.54 0.36
C CYS A 104 17.54 -13.42 -0.23
N TRP A 105 17.21 -14.53 0.43
CA TRP A 105 16.09 -15.39 0.01
C TRP A 105 14.76 -14.66 0.02
N LEU A 106 14.49 -13.82 1.03
CA LEU A 106 13.29 -12.99 1.07
C LEU A 106 13.21 -12.02 -0.13
N ASN A 107 14.35 -11.49 -0.59
CA ASN A 107 14.42 -10.59 -1.73
C ASN A 107 14.35 -11.32 -3.08
N THR A 108 14.47 -12.66 -3.10
CA THR A 108 14.55 -13.48 -4.31
C THR A 108 13.17 -13.91 -4.81
N TYR A 109 12.75 -13.37 -5.97
CA TYR A 109 11.48 -13.74 -6.59
C TYR A 109 11.51 -15.00 -7.44
N ALA A 110 12.69 -15.33 -7.98
CA ALA A 110 12.89 -16.55 -8.74
C ALA A 110 12.72 -17.78 -7.84
N LYS A 111 12.04 -18.80 -8.36
CA LYS A 111 11.82 -20.05 -7.62
C LYS A 111 13.13 -20.79 -7.37
N ASP A 112 13.95 -20.92 -8.43
CA ASP A 112 15.10 -21.81 -8.51
C ASP A 112 16.44 -21.05 -8.68
N ALA A 113 16.46 -19.72 -8.47
CA ALA A 113 17.68 -18.92 -8.46
C ALA A 113 17.84 -18.24 -7.09
N PHE A 114 19.05 -17.77 -6.79
CA PHE A 114 19.38 -17.03 -5.57
C PHE A 114 19.83 -15.62 -5.93
N TRP A 115 19.25 -14.61 -5.27
CA TRP A 115 19.64 -13.23 -5.45
C TRP A 115 20.49 -12.75 -4.26
N PRO A 116 21.80 -12.49 -4.44
CA PRO A 116 22.74 -12.23 -3.35
C PRO A 116 22.68 -10.79 -2.82
N HIS A 117 21.50 -10.18 -2.76
CA HIS A 117 21.31 -8.87 -2.12
C HIS A 117 20.22 -8.96 -1.06
N GLY A 118 20.66 -8.85 0.19
CA GLY A 118 19.77 -8.94 1.34
C GLY A 118 18.76 -7.78 1.37
N PHE A 119 17.50 -8.11 1.67
CA PHE A 119 16.47 -7.13 2.03
C PHE A 119 16.94 -6.26 3.21
N ARG A 120 16.78 -4.94 3.11
CA ARG A 120 17.29 -3.94 4.06
C ARG A 120 16.26 -2.83 4.25
N VAL A 121 16.36 -2.10 5.37
CA VAL A 121 15.62 -0.85 5.58
C VAL A 121 16.14 0.19 4.59
N ILE A 122 15.22 0.94 3.99
CA ILE A 122 15.53 1.98 3.01
C ILE A 122 15.10 3.36 3.54
N PRO A 123 15.69 4.47 3.05
CA PRO A 123 15.29 5.82 3.44
C PRO A 123 13.80 6.11 3.21
N SER A 124 13.24 5.54 2.13
CA SER A 124 11.83 5.70 1.75
C SER A 124 10.83 4.88 2.61
N PHE A 125 11.27 4.25 3.71
CA PHE A 125 10.41 3.44 4.58
C PHE A 125 9.14 4.20 5.03
N LYS A 126 9.27 5.45 5.48
CA LYS A 126 8.11 6.26 5.93
C LYS A 126 7.08 6.45 4.81
N LYS A 127 7.54 6.64 3.57
CA LYS A 127 6.66 6.77 2.38
C LYS A 127 5.93 5.46 2.12
N TYR A 128 6.63 4.33 2.21
CA TYR A 128 6.03 3.01 1.97
C TYR A 128 5.03 2.61 3.07
N LEU A 129 5.34 2.95 4.32
CA LEU A 129 4.42 2.79 5.44
C LEU A 129 3.15 3.62 5.23
N ALA A 130 3.26 4.84 4.72
CA ALA A 130 2.10 5.68 4.40
C ALA A 130 1.16 5.01 3.39
N ILE A 131 1.68 4.28 2.39
CA ILE A 131 0.87 3.50 1.45
C ILE A 131 0.03 2.45 2.19
N TRP A 132 0.65 1.71 3.12
CA TRP A 132 -0.08 0.72 3.93
C TRP A 132 -1.09 1.37 4.88
N LYS A 133 -0.75 2.51 5.49
CA LYS A 133 -1.69 3.28 6.32
C LYS A 133 -2.91 3.74 5.48
N ARG A 134 -2.70 4.22 4.25
CA ARG A 134 -3.79 4.55 3.30
C ARG A 134 -4.69 3.35 3.01
N PHE A 135 -4.10 2.16 2.81
CA PHE A 135 -4.86 0.92 2.63
C PHE A 135 -5.74 0.59 3.85
N ILE A 136 -5.17 0.66 5.05
CA ILE A 136 -5.91 0.40 6.28
C ILE A 136 -7.03 1.43 6.48
N CYS A 137 -6.75 2.71 6.28
CA CYS A 137 -7.78 3.76 6.27
C CYS A 137 -8.89 3.46 5.27
N PHE A 138 -8.53 3.04 4.04
CA PHE A 138 -9.49 2.71 3.00
C PHE A 138 -10.47 1.62 3.43
N VAL A 139 -9.97 0.49 3.94
CA VAL A 139 -10.84 -0.63 4.35
C VAL A 139 -11.69 -0.29 5.57
N PHE A 140 -11.15 0.40 6.57
CA PHE A 140 -11.91 0.77 7.77
C PHE A 140 -12.96 1.84 7.49
N ARG A 141 -12.68 2.81 6.61
CA ARG A 141 -13.73 3.75 6.18
C ARG A 141 -14.81 3.08 5.36
N ALA A 142 -14.43 2.18 4.44
CA ALA A 142 -15.41 1.41 3.69
C ALA A 142 -16.30 0.53 4.59
N LEU A 143 -15.75 -0.03 5.69
CA LEU A 143 -16.47 -0.89 6.62
C LEU A 143 -17.67 -0.19 7.29
N GLN A 144 -17.63 1.13 7.46
CA GLN A 144 -18.71 1.92 8.06
C GLN A 144 -20.03 1.80 7.28
N TYR A 145 -19.96 1.53 5.98
CA TYR A 145 -21.13 1.44 5.11
C TYR A 145 -21.68 0.00 5.08
N PRO A 146 -23.01 -0.18 4.96
CA PRO A 146 -23.62 -1.50 4.79
C PRO A 146 -23.07 -2.25 3.56
N SER A 147 -23.11 -3.59 3.60
CA SER A 147 -22.57 -4.45 2.53
C SER A 147 -23.05 -4.10 1.13
N ARG A 148 -24.32 -3.67 1.00
CA ARG A 148 -24.89 -3.20 -0.27
C ARG A 148 -24.17 -1.97 -0.80
N GLN A 149 -24.00 -0.94 0.02
CA GLN A 149 -23.29 0.29 -0.35
C GLN A 149 -21.80 0.03 -0.60
N ARG A 150 -21.15 -0.86 0.16
CA ARG A 150 -19.77 -1.28 -0.14
C ARG A 150 -19.61 -1.85 -1.54
N LYS A 151 -20.57 -2.67 -1.98
CA LYS A 151 -20.57 -3.22 -3.34
C LYS A 151 -20.97 -2.19 -4.41
N GLU A 152 -21.95 -1.34 -4.12
CA GLU A 152 -22.50 -0.35 -5.07
C GLU A 152 -21.60 0.87 -5.25
N VAL A 153 -20.92 1.35 -4.22
CA VAL A 153 -20.04 2.52 -4.26
C VAL A 153 -18.59 2.11 -4.48
N TYR A 154 -18.07 1.19 -3.66
CA TYR A 154 -16.65 0.83 -3.63
C TYR A 154 -16.27 -0.42 -4.41
N ASN A 155 -17.23 -1.19 -4.95
CA ASN A 155 -16.97 -2.53 -5.50
C ASN A 155 -16.21 -3.48 -4.54
N LEU A 156 -16.18 -3.18 -3.24
CA LEU A 156 -15.30 -3.82 -2.30
C LEU A 156 -15.96 -5.07 -1.72
N ARG A 157 -15.25 -6.20 -1.73
CA ARG A 157 -15.70 -7.47 -1.18
C ARG A 157 -14.83 -7.86 0.00
N LEU A 158 -15.27 -7.52 1.20
CA LEU A 158 -14.64 -8.01 2.43
C LEU A 158 -15.25 -9.36 2.82
N GLY A 159 -14.40 -10.33 3.10
CA GLY A 159 -14.77 -11.64 3.61
C GLY A 159 -15.30 -11.58 5.04
N SER A 160 -16.11 -12.56 5.44
CA SER A 160 -16.71 -12.61 6.77
C SER A 160 -15.67 -12.61 7.90
N ASN A 161 -14.53 -13.27 7.70
CA ASN A 161 -13.45 -13.31 8.68
C ASN A 161 -12.72 -11.96 8.80
N GLU A 162 -12.47 -11.30 7.67
CA GLU A 162 -11.85 -9.97 7.63
C GLU A 162 -12.73 -8.97 8.38
N ILE A 163 -14.04 -8.98 8.12
CA ILE A 163 -15.02 -8.13 8.81
C ILE A 163 -14.99 -8.39 10.32
N LYS A 164 -15.00 -9.65 10.76
CA LYS A 164 -14.93 -10.01 12.18
C LYS A 164 -13.64 -9.50 12.83
N MET A 165 -12.50 -9.63 12.15
CA MET A 165 -11.21 -9.14 12.63
C MET A 165 -11.19 -7.62 12.74
N MET A 166 -11.70 -6.91 11.72
CA MET A 166 -11.81 -5.45 11.74
C MET A 166 -12.74 -4.96 12.87
N GLN A 167 -13.88 -5.64 13.10
CA GLN A 167 -14.76 -5.33 14.22
C GLN A 167 -14.08 -5.56 15.58
N HIS A 168 -13.28 -6.62 15.71
CA HIS A 168 -12.48 -6.86 16.90
C HIS A 168 -11.45 -5.75 17.14
N ILE A 169 -10.78 -5.28 16.08
CA ILE A 169 -9.86 -4.13 16.16
C ILE A 169 -10.59 -2.87 16.64
N LEU A 170 -11.77 -2.56 16.09
CA LEU A 170 -12.57 -1.42 16.55
C LEU A 170 -12.97 -1.55 18.02
N TYR A 171 -13.29 -2.76 18.49
CA TYR A 171 -13.53 -3.01 19.91
C TYR A 171 -12.30 -2.69 20.76
N LEU A 172 -11.10 -3.15 20.38
CA LEU A 172 -9.85 -2.86 21.10
C LEU A 172 -9.55 -1.35 21.14
N VAL A 173 -9.79 -0.66 20.03
CA VAL A 173 -9.65 0.81 19.96
C VAL A 173 -10.62 1.50 20.92
N GLY A 174 -11.86 1.01 21.02
CA GLY A 174 -12.83 1.50 22.00
C GLY A 174 -12.33 1.36 23.44
N GLN A 175 -11.69 0.23 23.78
CA GLN A 175 -11.09 0.04 25.12
C GLN A 175 -9.95 1.01 25.41
N LEU A 176 -9.10 1.27 24.42
CA LEU A 176 -8.02 2.26 24.54
C LEU A 176 -8.55 3.69 24.76
N GLN A 177 -9.65 4.05 24.09
CA GLN A 177 -10.26 5.37 24.23
C GLN A 177 -10.99 5.57 25.57
N LEU A 178 -11.45 4.49 26.21
CA LEU A 178 -12.10 4.53 27.53
C LEU A 178 -11.09 4.58 28.69
N GLY A 179 -9.78 4.53 28.42
CA GLY A 179 -8.74 4.65 29.44
C GLY A 179 -8.58 3.40 30.32
N GLU A 180 -8.96 2.21 29.82
CA GLU A 180 -8.83 0.96 30.57
C GLU A 180 -7.37 0.43 30.65
N ASP A 181 -6.38 1.14 30.11
CA ASP A 181 -4.96 0.80 30.30
C ASP A 181 -4.37 1.53 31.52
N GLY A 182 -3.96 0.73 32.51
CA GLY A 182 -3.25 1.19 33.70
C GLY A 182 -1.92 1.86 33.35
N ASN A 183 -1.80 3.12 33.75
CA ASN A 183 -0.59 3.89 34.04
C ASN A 183 0.73 3.41 33.41
N VAL A 184 1.06 3.94 32.23
CA VAL A 184 2.44 3.95 31.74
C VAL A 184 3.12 5.21 32.28
N SER A 185 4.12 5.01 33.13
CA SER A 185 5.09 6.03 33.51
C SER A 185 5.72 6.62 32.25
N ASP A 186 5.49 7.91 32.07
CA ASP A 186 6.10 8.75 31.04
C ASP A 186 7.62 8.80 31.26
N SER A 187 8.35 8.12 30.38
CA SER A 187 9.76 8.40 30.13
C SER A 187 10.02 8.17 28.65
N SER A 188 9.50 9.05 27.81
CA SER A 188 9.99 9.19 26.45
C SER A 188 10.34 10.65 26.21
N ASP A 189 11.65 10.89 26.09
CA ASP A 189 12.22 12.13 25.62
C ASP A 189 11.48 12.55 24.34
N SER A 190 10.83 13.71 24.44
CA SER A 190 10.12 14.36 23.35
C SER A 190 11.13 14.98 22.41
N GLU A 191 11.35 14.35 21.26
CA GLU A 191 11.91 15.01 20.08
C GLU A 191 11.01 14.73 18.88
N GLY A 192 10.22 15.73 18.50
CA GLY A 192 9.64 15.88 17.16
C GLY A 192 8.21 15.36 16.94
N ASP A 193 7.22 15.94 17.63
CA ASP A 193 5.82 15.92 17.16
C ASP A 193 5.69 16.84 15.93
N GLU A 194 6.02 16.31 14.75
CA GLU A 194 5.79 16.98 13.47
C GLU A 194 4.37 16.65 12.99
N SER A 195 3.50 17.65 13.13
CA SER A 195 2.13 17.74 12.60
C SER A 195 1.97 17.06 11.23
N TYR A 196 1.19 15.97 11.17
CA TYR A 196 0.66 15.39 9.92
C TYR A 196 -0.47 16.26 9.35
N GLY A 197 -0.14 17.52 9.09
CA GLY A 197 -1.06 18.58 8.69
C GLY A 197 -0.43 19.48 7.65
N GLN A 198 0.11 18.92 6.58
CA GLN A 198 0.15 19.62 5.30
C GLN A 198 -0.62 18.78 4.28
N ASP A 199 -1.49 19.47 3.54
CA ASP A 199 -2.05 18.99 2.29
C ASP A 199 -0.94 18.30 1.49
N TRP A 200 -1.07 16.98 1.32
CA TRP A 200 -0.25 16.24 0.37
C TRP A 200 -0.63 16.77 -1.01
N HIS A 201 0.10 17.78 -1.48
CA HIS A 201 0.09 18.16 -2.87
C HIS A 201 0.49 16.94 -3.69
N ASP A 202 -0.41 16.53 -4.57
CA ASP A 202 -0.31 15.44 -5.56
C ASP A 202 0.76 15.75 -6.65
N GLU A 203 1.80 16.54 -6.31
CA GLU A 203 2.88 17.00 -7.18
C GLU A 203 4.27 16.55 -6.70
N CYS A 204 4.35 15.61 -5.74
CA CYS A 204 5.58 14.81 -5.65
C CYS A 204 5.55 13.80 -6.79
N GLU A 205 5.95 14.22 -7.99
CA GLU A 205 6.75 13.34 -8.84
C GLU A 205 7.82 12.78 -7.91
N ILE A 206 7.66 11.52 -7.53
CA ILE A 206 8.70 10.81 -6.78
C ILE A 206 9.92 10.96 -7.67
N PRO A 207 10.96 11.72 -7.26
CA PRO A 207 12.18 11.78 -8.03
C PRO A 207 12.56 10.33 -8.29
N SER A 208 12.83 10.03 -9.55
CA SER A 208 13.45 8.77 -9.93
C SER A 208 14.71 8.65 -9.09
N ASP A 209 14.63 8.05 -7.90
CA ASP A 209 15.79 7.84 -7.05
C ASP A 209 16.76 7.08 -7.95
N LEU A 210 17.83 7.76 -8.36
CA LEU A 210 18.92 7.20 -9.15
C LEU A 210 19.67 6.11 -8.38
N GLU A 211 19.22 5.76 -7.17
CA GLU A 211 19.50 4.47 -6.55
C GLU A 211 18.51 3.41 -7.02
N ASN A 212 18.70 2.97 -8.27
CA ASN A 212 18.16 1.74 -8.83
C ASN A 212 18.79 0.51 -8.13
N SER A 213 18.60 0.37 -6.82
CA SER A 213 18.94 -0.84 -6.05
C SER A 213 17.84 -1.91 -6.14
N ASP A 214 16.73 -1.64 -6.85
CA ASP A 214 15.66 -2.61 -7.06
C ASP A 214 15.94 -3.46 -8.31
N THR A 215 16.77 -4.47 -8.08
CA THR A 215 17.24 -5.50 -8.99
C THR A 215 16.25 -5.90 -10.09
N ASP A 216 16.68 -5.64 -11.32
CA ASP A 216 16.27 -6.37 -12.51
C ASP A 216 16.73 -7.83 -12.38
N GLN A 217 15.87 -8.72 -11.90
CA GLN A 217 16.03 -10.17 -12.16
C GLN A 217 15.61 -10.45 -13.62
N ASP A 218 16.05 -9.61 -14.54
CA ASP A 218 15.86 -9.78 -15.97
C ASP A 218 16.77 -10.94 -16.38
N PHE A 219 16.17 -12.10 -16.61
CA PHE A 219 16.79 -13.19 -17.36
C PHE A 219 16.90 -12.74 -18.83
N ASP A 220 17.86 -11.86 -19.12
CA ASP A 220 18.32 -11.64 -20.49
C ASP A 220 19.79 -12.05 -20.57
N THR A 221 20.08 -12.86 -21.59
CA THR A 221 21.37 -13.53 -21.75
C THR A 221 22.27 -12.61 -22.57
N SER A 222 23.51 -12.37 -22.13
CA SER A 222 24.48 -11.35 -22.60
C SER A 222 24.19 -9.94 -22.08
N THR A 223 25.10 -9.25 -21.37
CA THR A 223 26.53 -9.08 -21.64
C THR A 223 27.24 -8.71 -20.33
N ASP A 224 28.49 -9.15 -20.19
CA ASP A 224 29.43 -8.77 -19.13
C ASP A 224 29.51 -7.24 -18.97
N GLU A 225 29.56 -6.74 -17.73
CA GLU A 225 30.53 -5.74 -17.27
C GLU A 225 30.32 -5.42 -15.76
N ASP A 226 31.39 -5.69 -15.01
CA ASP A 226 31.86 -5.10 -13.75
C ASP A 226 31.02 -5.20 -12.46
N GLU A 227 31.37 -6.24 -11.67
CA GLU A 227 31.06 -6.36 -10.25
C GLU A 227 31.76 -5.28 -9.41
N GLU A 228 31.00 -4.30 -8.92
CA GLU A 228 31.38 -3.61 -7.68
C GLU A 228 30.74 -4.34 -6.49
N VAL A 229 31.51 -5.27 -5.93
CA VAL A 229 31.19 -5.95 -4.67
C VAL A 229 31.12 -4.90 -3.56
N GLY A 230 29.89 -4.42 -3.29
CA GLY A 230 29.58 -3.50 -2.21
C GLY A 230 30.13 -4.04 -0.89
N ARG A 231 31.15 -3.37 -0.38
CA ARG A 231 31.85 -3.66 0.87
C ARG A 231 30.83 -3.75 2.01
N ASP A 232 30.60 -4.98 2.49
CA ASP A 232 29.70 -5.24 3.61
C ASP A 232 30.31 -4.59 4.86
N GLN A 233 29.84 -3.39 5.19
CA GLN A 233 30.03 -2.83 6.52
C GLN A 233 29.14 -3.66 7.44
N THR A 234 29.70 -4.73 7.99
CA THR A 234 29.20 -5.38 9.19
C THR A 234 29.33 -4.38 10.34
N SER A 235 28.46 -3.37 10.37
CA SER A 235 28.17 -2.69 11.62
C SER A 235 27.50 -3.74 12.49
N ASP A 236 28.22 -4.20 13.51
CA ASP A 236 27.61 -4.82 14.69
C ASP A 236 26.61 -3.81 15.26
N SER A 237 25.42 -3.81 14.69
CA SER A 237 24.29 -3.03 15.16
C SER A 237 23.93 -3.67 16.49
N LYS A 238 24.42 -3.07 17.59
CA LYS A 238 23.85 -3.28 18.91
C LYS A 238 22.35 -3.23 18.73
N GLY A 239 21.69 -4.38 18.85
CA GLY A 239 20.29 -4.52 18.53
C GLY A 239 19.53 -3.38 19.19
N SER A 240 18.79 -2.63 18.38
CA SER A 240 17.78 -1.71 18.89
C SER A 240 17.04 -2.44 20.02
N ASP A 241 16.99 -1.81 21.20
CA ASP A 241 16.36 -2.36 22.40
C ASP A 241 14.85 -2.26 22.24
N PHE A 242 14.33 -2.91 21.20
CA PHE A 242 12.92 -3.01 20.92
C PHE A 242 12.26 -3.79 22.05
N SER A 243 11.32 -3.14 22.71
CA SER A 243 10.42 -3.73 23.70
C SER A 243 9.03 -3.85 23.11
N LEU A 244 8.34 -4.94 23.45
CA LEU A 244 6.95 -5.11 23.04
C LEU A 244 6.07 -4.08 23.74
N PRO A 245 5.04 -3.54 23.04
CA PRO A 245 3.98 -2.81 23.71
C PRO A 245 3.29 -3.70 24.75
N ASN A 246 2.56 -3.08 25.67
CA ASN A 246 1.82 -3.77 26.74
C ASN A 246 0.31 -3.51 26.62
N GLY A 247 -0.48 -4.18 27.47
CA GLY A 247 -1.92 -3.92 27.60
C GLY A 247 -2.70 -4.04 26.29
N ASN A 248 -3.61 -3.11 26.07
CA ASN A 248 -4.44 -3.09 24.87
C ASN A 248 -3.67 -2.67 23.61
N TRP A 249 -2.57 -1.93 23.74
CA TRP A 249 -1.68 -1.61 22.60
C TRP A 249 -1.02 -2.85 22.00
N LEU A 250 -0.61 -3.81 22.84
CA LEU A 250 -0.11 -5.10 22.36
C LEU A 250 -1.17 -5.83 21.55
N ARG A 251 -2.36 -6.01 22.14
CA ARG A 251 -3.50 -6.69 21.51
C ARG A 251 -3.87 -6.04 20.17
N LEU A 252 -3.90 -4.70 20.13
CA LEU A 252 -4.20 -3.96 18.91
C LEU A 252 -3.14 -4.19 17.83
N SER A 253 -1.85 -4.08 18.17
CA SER A 253 -0.76 -4.28 17.20
C SER A 253 -0.74 -5.70 16.63
N GLU A 254 -1.03 -6.71 17.46
CA GLU A 254 -1.11 -8.11 17.04
C GLU A 254 -2.33 -8.39 16.17
N ALA A 255 -3.51 -7.85 16.52
CA ALA A 255 -4.71 -7.96 15.72
C ALA A 255 -4.54 -7.27 14.35
N LEU A 256 -3.87 -6.11 14.31
CA LEU A 256 -3.54 -5.41 13.06
C LEU A 256 -2.58 -6.22 12.18
N PHE A 257 -1.61 -6.90 12.78
CA PHE A 257 -0.74 -7.82 12.04
C PHE A 257 -1.54 -8.97 11.45
N GLN A 258 -2.40 -9.61 12.26
CA GLN A 258 -3.24 -10.70 11.77
C GLN A 258 -4.15 -10.25 10.62
N LEU A 259 -4.81 -9.09 10.76
CA LEU A 259 -5.62 -8.52 9.68
C LEU A 259 -4.79 -8.26 8.42
N SER A 260 -3.60 -7.68 8.57
CA SER A 260 -2.69 -7.42 7.45
C SER A 260 -2.33 -8.71 6.72
N MET A 261 -2.03 -9.77 7.46
CA MET A 261 -1.71 -11.07 6.88
C MET A 261 -2.91 -11.77 6.26
N MET A 262 -4.14 -11.56 6.76
CA MET A 262 -5.35 -12.07 6.10
C MET A 262 -5.50 -11.52 4.69
N PHE A 263 -5.19 -10.23 4.49
CA PHE A 263 -5.21 -9.63 3.17
C PHE A 263 -4.07 -10.12 2.26
N TRP A 264 -2.85 -10.23 2.78
CA TRP A 264 -1.69 -10.68 2.01
C TRP A 264 -1.73 -12.17 1.64
N THR A 265 -2.33 -13.00 2.49
CA THR A 265 -2.45 -14.45 2.29
C THR A 265 -3.74 -14.87 1.61
N TYR A 266 -4.52 -13.91 1.10
CA TYR A 266 -5.71 -14.18 0.31
C TYR A 266 -5.39 -15.13 -0.85
N GLN A 267 -6.20 -16.17 -1.00
CA GLN A 267 -6.12 -17.12 -2.10
C GLN A 267 -7.52 -17.43 -2.61
N ASP A 268 -7.69 -17.39 -3.92
CA ASP A 268 -8.90 -17.82 -4.60
C ASP A 268 -8.69 -19.21 -5.21
N PRO A 269 -9.61 -20.18 -5.02
CA PRO A 269 -9.45 -21.53 -5.55
C PRO A 269 -9.32 -21.60 -7.08
N ALA A 270 -9.85 -20.62 -7.82
CA ALA A 270 -9.70 -20.53 -9.27
C ALA A 270 -8.47 -19.71 -9.69
N GLY A 271 -7.65 -19.27 -8.74
CA GLY A 271 -6.49 -18.41 -8.97
C GLY A 271 -6.85 -16.97 -9.36
N ASN A 272 -8.12 -16.56 -9.23
CA ASN A 272 -8.55 -15.23 -9.64
C ASN A 272 -8.36 -14.20 -8.51
N MET A 273 -7.48 -13.22 -8.73
CA MET A 273 -7.19 -12.17 -7.76
C MET A 273 -8.20 -11.01 -7.76
N SER A 274 -9.27 -11.04 -8.58
CA SER A 274 -10.23 -9.94 -8.70
C SER A 274 -10.99 -9.61 -7.40
N SER A 275 -11.06 -10.57 -6.47
CA SER A 275 -11.69 -10.37 -5.15
C SER A 275 -10.68 -10.00 -4.06
N SER A 276 -9.39 -9.91 -4.38
CA SER A 276 -8.38 -9.47 -3.42
C SER A 276 -8.50 -7.98 -3.15
N THR A 277 -8.68 -7.64 -1.87
CA THR A 277 -8.79 -6.25 -1.41
C THR A 277 -7.51 -5.45 -1.65
N ILE A 278 -6.32 -6.07 -1.52
CA ILE A 278 -5.04 -5.39 -1.81
C ILE A 278 -4.89 -5.12 -3.31
N ILE A 279 -5.27 -6.07 -4.17
CA ILE A 279 -5.23 -5.86 -5.63
C ILE A 279 -6.23 -4.81 -6.07
N TYR A 280 -7.42 -4.79 -5.48
CA TYR A 280 -8.34 -3.68 -5.69
C TYR A 280 -7.73 -2.34 -5.26
N PHE A 281 -7.01 -2.31 -4.13
CA PHE A 281 -6.38 -1.09 -3.64
C PHE A 281 -5.25 -0.58 -4.53
N THR A 282 -4.53 -1.43 -5.26
CA THR A 282 -3.55 -0.95 -6.26
C THR A 282 -4.21 -0.13 -7.36
N ALA A 283 -5.46 -0.44 -7.71
CA ALA A 283 -6.26 0.37 -8.63
C ALA A 283 -6.72 1.69 -8.00
N VAL A 284 -7.01 1.70 -6.70
CA VAL A 284 -7.36 2.92 -5.95
C VAL A 284 -6.17 3.87 -5.88
N MET A 285 -4.96 3.35 -5.63
CA MET A 285 -3.71 4.10 -5.65
C MET A 285 -3.45 4.74 -7.01
N GLY A 286 -3.90 4.10 -8.09
CA GLY A 286 -3.84 4.62 -9.44
C GLY A 286 -4.75 5.82 -9.72
N ILE A 287 -5.57 6.32 -8.79
CA ILE A 287 -6.44 7.48 -8.99
C ILE A 287 -5.76 8.75 -8.46
N ARG A 288 -5.48 9.72 -9.35
CA ARG A 288 -5.08 11.08 -8.95
C ARG A 288 -6.24 11.80 -8.32
N GLN A 289 -6.03 12.35 -7.13
CA GLN A 289 -7.14 12.89 -6.37
C GLN A 289 -7.62 14.24 -6.90
N GLN A 290 -6.69 15.07 -7.39
CA GLN A 290 -7.01 16.43 -7.84
C GLN A 290 -7.70 16.43 -9.21
N SER A 291 -7.20 15.62 -10.14
CA SER A 291 -7.70 15.56 -11.52
C SER A 291 -8.71 14.45 -11.77
N LEU A 292 -8.88 13.52 -10.81
CA LEU A 292 -9.66 12.28 -10.97
C LEU A 292 -9.26 11.48 -12.22
N ALA A 293 -7.98 11.58 -12.60
CA ALA A 293 -7.39 10.86 -13.72
C ALA A 293 -6.58 9.67 -13.21
N PHE A 294 -6.32 8.70 -14.08
CA PHE A 294 -5.51 7.54 -13.71
C PHE A 294 -4.01 7.82 -13.84
N HIS A 295 -3.20 7.23 -12.95
CA HIS A 295 -1.75 7.22 -13.04
C HIS A 295 -1.27 6.55 -14.32
N SER A 296 -0.19 7.10 -14.87
CA SER A 296 0.61 6.43 -15.89
C SER A 296 1.35 5.22 -15.29
N ALA A 297 1.91 4.37 -16.16
CA ALA A 297 2.78 3.28 -15.73
C ALA A 297 3.97 3.77 -14.91
N HIS A 298 4.57 4.90 -15.30
CA HIS A 298 5.68 5.55 -14.59
C HIS A 298 5.31 5.85 -13.13
N ASN A 299 4.26 6.64 -12.91
CA ASN A 299 3.86 7.07 -11.57
C ASN A 299 3.37 5.92 -10.69
N SER A 300 2.87 4.84 -11.30
CA SER A 300 2.42 3.65 -10.56
C SER A 300 3.59 2.79 -10.05
N THR A 301 4.78 2.89 -10.66
CA THR A 301 5.90 1.96 -10.39
C THR A 301 6.44 2.11 -8.97
N SER A 302 6.60 3.34 -8.49
CA SER A 302 7.13 3.65 -7.15
C SER A 302 6.16 3.25 -6.05
N GLU A 303 4.86 3.49 -6.24
CA GLU A 303 3.82 3.07 -5.31
C GLU A 303 3.71 1.53 -5.20
N LEU A 304 3.80 0.83 -6.33
CA LEU A 304 3.82 -0.65 -6.36
C LEU A 304 5.09 -1.19 -5.70
N ALA A 305 6.25 -0.56 -5.91
CA ALA A 305 7.50 -0.92 -5.23
C ALA A 305 7.35 -0.79 -3.70
N GLY A 306 6.67 0.27 -3.24
CA GLY A 306 6.37 0.46 -1.83
C GLY A 306 5.51 -0.66 -1.24
N LEU A 307 4.45 -1.08 -1.93
CA LEU A 307 3.63 -2.21 -1.50
C LEU A 307 4.39 -3.52 -1.46
N ILE A 308 5.24 -3.80 -2.46
CA ILE A 308 6.09 -4.99 -2.47
C ILE A 308 7.05 -4.98 -1.28
N TRP A 309 7.67 -3.84 -0.98
CA TRP A 309 8.57 -3.72 0.16
C TRP A 309 7.83 -3.98 1.48
N ILE A 310 6.64 -3.39 1.68
CA ILE A 310 5.79 -3.64 2.85
C ILE A 310 5.38 -5.11 2.95
N GLY A 311 4.94 -5.71 1.83
CA GLY A 311 4.56 -7.11 1.78
C GLY A 311 5.70 -8.02 2.22
N ARG A 312 6.93 -7.81 1.72
CA ARG A 312 8.12 -8.57 2.12
C ARG A 312 8.40 -8.46 3.60
N LEU A 313 8.34 -7.25 4.16
CA LEU A 313 8.57 -7.03 5.58
C LEU A 313 7.53 -7.79 6.44
N LEU A 314 6.25 -7.72 6.05
CA LEU A 314 5.18 -8.45 6.75
C LEU A 314 5.32 -9.97 6.61
N PHE A 315 5.69 -10.47 5.43
CA PHE A 315 5.94 -11.90 5.22
C PHE A 315 7.18 -12.41 5.94
N LEU A 316 8.18 -11.56 6.18
CA LEU A 316 9.31 -11.91 7.04
C LEU A 316 8.85 -12.11 8.48
N GLU A 317 8.07 -11.17 9.04
CA GLU A 317 7.47 -11.32 10.37
C GLU A 317 6.54 -12.54 10.42
N TYR A 318 5.77 -12.80 9.36
CA TYR A 318 4.90 -13.98 9.25
C TYR A 318 5.69 -15.29 9.32
N ALA A 319 6.85 -15.33 8.66
CA ALA A 319 7.67 -16.52 8.53
C ALA A 319 8.50 -16.77 9.80
N LEU A 320 9.15 -15.74 10.33
CA LEU A 320 10.17 -15.84 11.37
C LEU A 320 10.04 -14.72 12.43
N PRO A 321 8.90 -14.61 13.14
CA PRO A 321 8.72 -13.56 14.12
C PRO A 321 9.68 -13.76 15.30
N VAL A 322 10.33 -12.69 15.77
CA VAL A 322 11.24 -12.77 16.93
C VAL A 322 10.48 -13.05 18.22
N TYR A 323 9.29 -12.47 18.36
CA TYR A 323 8.41 -12.64 19.51
C TYR A 323 7.15 -13.41 19.10
N SER A 324 6.52 -14.14 20.03
CA SER A 324 5.24 -14.80 19.74
C SER A 324 4.09 -13.79 19.72
N TYR A 325 3.04 -14.10 18.96
CA TYR A 325 1.79 -13.34 19.01
C TYR A 325 0.83 -14.02 19.98
N SER A 326 1.02 -13.75 21.27
CA SER A 326 0.34 -14.46 22.36
C SER A 326 -1.07 -13.95 22.65
N THR A 327 -1.46 -12.80 22.10
CA THR A 327 -2.80 -12.22 22.33
C THR A 327 -3.83 -12.69 21.31
N LEU A 328 -3.39 -13.35 20.22
CA LEU A 328 -4.26 -13.90 19.20
C LEU A 328 -4.98 -15.16 19.71
N VAL A 329 -6.16 -15.45 19.13
CA VAL A 329 -6.93 -16.66 19.45
C VAL A 329 -6.12 -17.94 19.20
N TYR A 330 -5.33 -17.93 18.12
CA TYR A 330 -4.34 -18.97 17.84
C TYR A 330 -2.97 -18.33 17.96
N GLU A 331 -2.24 -18.70 19.00
CA GLU A 331 -0.91 -18.17 19.25
C GLU A 331 -0.02 -18.41 18.04
N TRP A 332 0.64 -17.35 17.59
CA TRP A 332 1.66 -17.45 16.58
C TRP A 332 3.02 -17.61 17.24
N PRO A 333 3.72 -18.75 17.03
CA PRO A 333 4.95 -19.01 17.75
C PRO A 333 6.09 -18.12 17.26
N ARG A 334 6.99 -17.72 18.17
CA ARG A 334 8.30 -17.14 17.82
C ARG A 334 9.13 -18.14 17.00
N ARG A 335 10.06 -17.61 16.18
CA ARG A 335 10.88 -18.36 15.22
C ARG A 335 11.68 -19.53 15.80
N ASP A 336 12.04 -19.46 17.07
CA ASP A 336 12.82 -20.52 17.75
C ASP A 336 12.01 -21.80 17.99
N HIS A 337 10.69 -21.76 17.86
CA HIS A 337 9.85 -22.96 17.93
C HIS A 337 9.80 -23.75 16.60
N TYR A 338 10.27 -23.16 15.49
CA TYR A 338 10.31 -23.88 14.23
C TYR A 338 11.52 -24.81 14.18
N PRO A 339 11.36 -26.08 13.76
CA PRO A 339 12.48 -27.03 13.66
C PRO A 339 13.61 -26.53 12.75
N SER A 340 13.25 -25.77 11.70
CA SER A 340 14.17 -25.16 10.75
C SER A 340 13.61 -23.83 10.29
N GLN A 341 14.27 -22.74 10.71
CA GLN A 341 13.94 -21.39 10.28
C GLN A 341 14.13 -21.19 8.76
N PRO A 342 15.21 -21.72 8.14
CA PRO A 342 15.37 -21.67 6.68
C PRO A 342 14.24 -22.37 5.93
N ASP A 343 13.84 -23.59 6.34
CA ASP A 343 12.78 -24.33 5.67
C ASP A 343 11.43 -23.63 5.82
N ARG A 344 11.17 -23.05 7.00
CA ARG A 344 9.97 -22.23 7.24
C ARG A 344 9.93 -21.03 6.30
N LEU A 345 11.04 -20.28 6.19
CA LEU A 345 11.13 -19.13 5.30
C LEU A 345 10.94 -19.53 3.83
N ASP A 346 11.61 -20.59 3.38
CA ASP A 346 11.50 -21.04 1.99
C ASP A 346 10.09 -21.53 1.65
N ALA A 347 9.41 -22.21 2.58
CA ALA A 347 8.02 -22.62 2.40
C ALA A 347 7.08 -21.41 2.22
N ILE A 348 7.24 -20.36 3.04
CA ILE A 348 6.46 -19.13 2.91
C ILE A 348 6.82 -18.39 1.61
N ARG A 349 8.11 -18.28 1.29
CA ARG A 349 8.60 -17.64 0.08
C ARG A 349 8.01 -18.30 -1.17
N LYS A 350 8.16 -19.62 -1.33
CA LYS A 350 7.65 -20.37 -2.48
C LYS A 350 6.13 -20.30 -2.60
N LYS A 351 5.41 -20.14 -1.49
CA LYS A 351 3.96 -20.04 -1.49
C LYS A 351 3.45 -18.65 -1.86
N TYR A 352 4.10 -17.59 -1.40
CA TYR A 352 3.55 -16.22 -1.45
C TYR A 352 4.43 -15.18 -2.13
N LEU A 353 5.76 -15.33 -2.15
CA LEU A 353 6.68 -14.26 -2.53
C LEU A 353 7.31 -14.42 -3.91
N ILE A 354 7.04 -15.53 -4.63
CA ILE A 354 7.61 -15.76 -5.96
C ILE A 354 6.79 -15.09 -7.06
N ARG A 355 7.43 -14.81 -8.19
CA ARG A 355 6.75 -14.34 -9.40
C ARG A 355 5.73 -15.36 -9.92
N GLY A 356 4.66 -14.86 -10.53
CA GLY A 356 3.59 -15.67 -11.11
C GLY A 356 2.80 -16.55 -10.13
N CYS A 357 2.96 -16.40 -8.81
CA CYS A 357 2.11 -17.12 -7.87
C CYS A 357 0.71 -16.50 -7.78
N TYR A 358 -0.30 -17.33 -7.58
CA TYR A 358 -1.70 -16.92 -7.42
C TYR A 358 -1.99 -16.31 -6.04
N THR A 359 -1.26 -15.23 -5.72
CA THR A 359 -1.39 -14.48 -4.48
C THR A 359 -1.34 -12.99 -4.77
N PRO A 360 -1.83 -12.13 -3.85
CA PRO A 360 -1.75 -10.69 -4.04
C PRO A 360 -0.32 -10.19 -4.29
N PHE A 361 0.66 -10.77 -3.62
CA PHE A 361 2.05 -10.37 -3.80
C PHE A 361 2.58 -10.72 -5.20
N GLY A 362 2.28 -11.92 -5.70
CA GLY A 362 2.64 -12.33 -7.07
C GLY A 362 2.04 -11.42 -8.13
N GLU A 363 0.76 -11.09 -8.00
CA GLU A 363 0.06 -10.18 -8.92
C GLU A 363 0.66 -8.76 -8.93
N ILE A 364 1.04 -8.23 -7.76
CA ILE A 364 1.68 -6.91 -7.66
C ILE A 364 3.07 -6.91 -8.31
N ILE A 365 3.84 -8.00 -8.20
CA ILE A 365 5.12 -8.11 -8.90
C ILE A 365 4.92 -8.07 -10.42
N GLU A 366 3.98 -8.86 -10.96
CA GLU A 366 3.72 -8.87 -12.40
C GLU A 366 3.17 -7.53 -12.88
N LEU A 367 2.31 -6.88 -12.10
CA LEU A 367 1.80 -5.54 -12.39
C LEU A 367 2.92 -4.49 -12.43
N LYS A 368 3.86 -4.51 -11.47
CA LYS A 368 5.05 -3.64 -11.47
C LYS A 368 5.96 -3.95 -12.67
N ALA A 369 6.20 -5.23 -12.97
CA ALA A 369 7.03 -5.64 -14.10
C ALA A 369 6.43 -5.15 -15.44
N PHE A 370 5.11 -5.26 -15.61
CA PHE A 370 4.42 -4.72 -16.76
C PHE A 370 4.56 -3.19 -16.85
N ALA A 371 4.37 -2.47 -15.73
CA ALA A 371 4.59 -1.02 -15.69
C ALA A 371 6.02 -0.63 -16.13
N LYS A 372 7.05 -1.31 -15.60
CA LYS A 372 8.46 -1.09 -16.00
C LYS A 372 8.68 -1.37 -17.49
N SER A 373 8.05 -2.42 -18.04
CA SER A 373 8.19 -2.75 -19.46
C SER A 373 7.66 -1.63 -20.38
N ILE A 374 6.59 -0.95 -19.97
CA ILE A 374 6.03 0.21 -20.67
C ILE A 374 6.99 1.38 -20.56
N VAL A 375 7.50 1.70 -19.36
CA VAL A 375 8.44 2.80 -19.15
C VAL A 375 9.73 2.60 -19.95
N LYS A 376 10.27 1.38 -19.99
CA LYS A 376 11.47 1.05 -20.80
C LYS A 376 11.24 1.25 -22.30
N ARG A 377 10.01 1.00 -22.78
CA ARG A 377 9.65 1.16 -24.20
C ARG A 377 9.33 2.61 -24.58
N GLU A 378 8.64 3.34 -23.71
CA GLU A 378 8.10 4.67 -23.99
C GLU A 378 9.05 5.80 -23.54
N GLY A 379 10.05 5.50 -22.70
CA GLY A 379 10.92 6.47 -22.08
C GLY A 379 10.26 7.16 -20.88
N ILE A 380 11.06 7.90 -20.11
CA ILE A 380 10.53 8.78 -19.05
C ILE A 380 9.84 9.97 -19.74
N PRO A 381 8.58 10.31 -19.39
CA PRO A 381 7.94 11.50 -19.93
C PRO A 381 8.78 12.74 -19.60
N GLY A 382 9.19 13.50 -20.62
CA GLY A 382 9.91 14.75 -20.38
C GLY A 382 8.99 15.80 -19.74
N ASN A 383 9.44 16.46 -18.68
CA ASN A 383 8.74 17.60 -18.11
C ASN A 383 8.92 18.82 -19.02
N LEU A 384 7.84 19.16 -19.74
CA LEU A 384 7.73 20.34 -20.58
C LEU A 384 6.94 21.39 -19.83
N SER A 385 7.61 22.46 -19.41
CA SER A 385 6.94 23.66 -18.89
C SER A 385 6.95 24.76 -19.93
N TRP A 386 5.91 25.59 -19.93
CA TRP A 386 5.93 26.82 -20.72
C TRP A 386 6.90 27.80 -20.07
N ASP A 387 7.76 28.40 -20.88
CA ASP A 387 8.48 29.59 -20.45
C ASP A 387 7.45 30.68 -20.09
N PRO A 388 7.72 31.53 -19.09
CA PRO A 388 6.85 32.65 -18.73
C PRO A 388 6.48 33.56 -19.92
N ASP A 389 7.26 33.55 -21.00
CA ASP A 389 6.97 34.25 -22.24
C ASP A 389 5.78 33.70 -23.05
N GLY A 390 5.30 32.49 -22.74
CA GLY A 390 4.22 31.79 -23.43
C GLY A 390 4.51 31.43 -24.89
N LYS A 391 5.78 31.50 -25.31
CA LYS A 391 6.26 31.30 -26.69
C LYS A 391 7.28 30.19 -26.80
N SER A 392 7.93 29.81 -25.70
CA SER A 392 8.99 28.81 -25.66
C SER A 392 8.64 27.69 -24.69
N PHE A 393 9.14 26.48 -24.95
CA PHE A 393 9.08 25.37 -24.00
C PHE A 393 10.44 25.23 -23.31
N ILE A 394 10.41 25.03 -22.00
CA ILE A 394 11.56 24.64 -21.20
C ILE A 394 11.46 23.13 -21.00
N ILE A 395 12.49 22.40 -21.46
CA ILE A 395 12.67 21.00 -21.10
C ILE A 395 13.35 21.00 -19.74
N GLY A 396 12.65 20.55 -18.71
CA GLY A 396 13.27 20.28 -17.41
C GLY A 396 14.28 19.16 -17.57
N HIS A 397 15.57 19.46 -17.43
CA HIS A 397 16.56 18.43 -17.12
C HIS A 397 16.52 18.23 -15.61
N ASP A 398 16.12 17.02 -15.17
CA ASP A 398 16.13 16.63 -13.77
C ASP A 398 17.51 16.93 -13.15
N ILE A 399 17.51 17.65 -12.02
CA ILE A 399 18.67 17.82 -11.13
C ILE A 399 18.62 16.74 -10.07
#